data_AF-A0A6P3WGD6-F1
#
_entry.id   AF-A0A6P3WGD6-F1
#
_cell.length_a   1.000
_cell.length_b   1.000
_cell.length_c   1.000
_cell.angle_alpha   90.00
_cell.angle_beta   90.00
_cell.angle_gamma   90.00
#
_symmetry.space_group_name_H-M   'P 1'
#
loop_
_entity.id
_entity.type
_entity.pdbx_description
1 polymer ?
#
loop_
_entity_poly.entity_id
_entity_poly.type
_entity_poly.pdbx_seq_one_letter_code
_entity_poly.pdbx_strand_id
1 'polypeptide(L)'
;MRLEQAILVGASYFLSGYACARRVRVAARELIRVSHVEDMAEFFTRLNALKLGWRFLSPGSLGRNPVHVSPASQRFYSIEHPSFGLLFDIDGVLVRGRTLIPAAKQCFRNLVDRNGKYKVPVVFVTNAGNCVRQTKAEQLSHLLEVEVSPDQVMLSHSPLKIFSQLHDKCVLVSGQGPILEVANNLGFQNVLTIDMLRESYPLLDVVDHNRRPKNSVPSTKNLPPIEAVILFGEPIRWETNLQLIVDVLLTNGKPGNAVTTLQYPHIPVLACNMDLLWVAEAKNPRFGHGMFLVCLESIYKKITGRELKYEALIGKPSVVTYNYAELLVRQQAENLGWTSPVERLYAIGDNPMADIYGANLYNRYLKASHRARAQMQAQGGGHPREEMVEVAGHEMAVGDSYGDERLPVGCSSILVCTGVYNRDQQDLPPDPQQAVEQRIFHGHRDFRFDPNLTQPSFVVQDVREAVELVFQQEGCPLD
;
A
#
# COMPACT_ATOMS: atom_id res chain seq x y z
N MET A 1 50.71 36.38 -19.53
CA MET A 1 51.03 34.92 -19.52
C MET A 1 50.10 34.04 -18.69
N ARG A 2 49.69 34.35 -17.45
CA ARG A 2 48.81 33.43 -16.66
C ARG A 2 47.30 33.53 -16.94
N LEU A 3 46.82 34.60 -17.59
CA LEU A 3 45.40 34.76 -17.91
C LEU A 3 45.02 34.14 -19.27
N GLU A 4 45.91 34.21 -20.26
CA GLU A 4 45.69 33.61 -21.59
C GLU A 4 45.70 32.08 -21.57
N GLN A 5 46.52 31.45 -20.72
CA GLN A 5 46.50 29.99 -20.55
C GLN A 5 45.21 29.48 -19.90
N ALA A 6 44.59 30.26 -19.00
CA ALA A 6 43.31 29.88 -18.38
C ALA A 6 42.14 29.95 -19.38
N ILE A 7 42.16 30.94 -20.28
CA ILE A 7 41.13 31.11 -21.32
C ILE A 7 41.23 30.00 -22.39
N LEU A 8 42.45 29.60 -22.78
CA LEU A 8 42.69 28.50 -23.72
C LEU A 8 42.26 27.13 -23.16
N VAL A 9 42.49 26.87 -21.87
CA VAL A 9 42.02 25.64 -21.21
C VAL A 9 40.49 25.64 -21.12
N GLY A 10 39.87 26.75 -20.72
CA GLY A 10 38.40 26.87 -20.66
C GLY A 10 37.70 26.67 -22.00
N ALA A 11 38.26 27.20 -23.09
CA ALA A 11 37.71 27.05 -24.44
C ALA A 11 37.80 25.59 -24.96
N SER A 12 38.87 24.87 -24.60
CA SER A 12 39.05 23.45 -24.98
C SER A 12 38.03 22.52 -24.31
N TYR A 13 37.71 22.77 -23.03
CA TYR A 13 36.65 22.02 -22.31
C TYR A 13 35.25 22.31 -22.87
N PHE A 14 34.97 23.57 -23.27
CA PHE A 14 33.67 23.95 -23.80
C PHE A 14 33.40 23.36 -25.20
N LEU A 15 34.43 23.29 -26.06
CA LEU A 15 34.33 22.69 -27.39
C LEU A 15 34.25 21.16 -27.34
N SER A 16 34.94 20.51 -26.39
CA SER A 16 34.83 19.06 -26.15
C SER A 16 33.43 18.65 -25.65
N GLY A 17 32.83 19.44 -24.75
CA GLY A 17 31.47 19.23 -24.26
C GLY A 17 30.40 19.32 -25.36
N TYR A 18 30.53 20.27 -26.28
CA TYR A 18 29.61 20.43 -27.41
C TYR A 18 29.72 19.30 -28.45
N ALA A 19 30.93 18.77 -28.68
CA ALA A 19 31.14 17.62 -29.57
C ALA A 19 30.57 16.31 -28.98
N CYS A 20 30.63 16.14 -27.66
CA CYS A 20 30.02 15.00 -26.95
C CYS A 20 28.49 15.05 -27.00
N ALA A 21 27.89 16.22 -26.76
CA ALA A 21 26.43 16.40 -26.80
C ALA A 21 25.82 16.15 -28.20
N ARG A 22 26.55 16.46 -29.27
CA ARG A 22 26.12 16.15 -30.65
C ARG A 22 26.19 14.66 -30.98
N ARG A 23 27.18 13.92 -30.46
CA ARG A 23 27.28 12.45 -30.65
C ARG A 23 26.22 11.68 -29.87
N VAL A 24 25.87 12.13 -28.66
CA VAL A 24 24.79 11.54 -27.84
C VAL A 24 23.41 11.75 -28.48
N ARG A 25 23.15 12.92 -29.11
CA ARG A 25 21.89 13.17 -29.82
C ARG A 25 21.70 12.36 -31.10
N VAL A 26 22.78 11.97 -31.77
CA VAL A 26 22.72 11.13 -32.99
C VAL A 26 22.54 9.66 -32.61
N ALA A 27 23.25 9.16 -31.58
CA ALA A 27 23.07 7.80 -31.05
C ALA A 27 21.67 7.59 -30.42
N ALA A 28 21.11 8.59 -29.75
CA ALA A 28 19.75 8.53 -29.20
C ALA A 28 18.65 8.49 -30.28
N ARG A 29 18.93 8.93 -31.52
CA ARG A 29 17.97 8.85 -32.63
C ARG A 29 18.01 7.50 -33.36
N GLU A 30 19.09 6.74 -33.28
CA GLU A 30 19.20 5.39 -33.85
C GLU A 30 18.75 4.29 -32.88
N LEU A 31 18.87 4.48 -31.56
CA LEU A 31 18.40 3.52 -30.54
C LEU A 31 16.86 3.48 -30.36
N ILE A 32 16.14 4.50 -30.84
CA ILE A 32 14.66 4.55 -30.77
C ILE A 32 14.00 3.74 -31.89
N ARG A 33 14.76 3.17 -32.84
CA ARG A 33 14.19 2.49 -34.03
C ARG A 33 14.27 0.96 -34.02
N VAL A 34 14.82 0.30 -32.99
CA VAL A 34 15.10 -1.16 -33.03
C VAL A 34 14.61 -1.95 -31.79
N SER A 35 13.89 -1.37 -30.84
CA SER A 35 13.47 -2.08 -29.60
C SER A 35 11.95 -2.18 -29.39
N HIS A 36 11.19 -2.35 -30.46
CA HIS A 36 9.81 -2.82 -30.37
C HIS A 36 9.56 -3.83 -31.49
N VAL A 37 9.35 -5.11 -31.12
CA VAL A 37 8.30 -6.00 -31.67
C VAL A 37 8.42 -7.47 -31.19
N GLU A 38 9.53 -7.95 -30.60
CA GLU A 38 9.67 -9.43 -30.45
C GLU A 38 9.47 -10.07 -29.06
N ASP A 39 9.20 -9.35 -27.96
CA ASP A 39 9.20 -9.95 -26.61
C ASP A 39 7.80 -10.21 -25.97
N MET A 40 6.71 -10.05 -26.73
CA MET A 40 5.34 -10.21 -26.19
C MET A 40 4.78 -11.63 -26.34
N ALA A 41 5.33 -12.47 -27.23
CA ALA A 41 4.76 -13.78 -27.53
C ALA A 41 5.24 -14.91 -26.59
N GLU A 42 6.41 -14.77 -25.97
CA GLU A 42 6.99 -15.83 -25.12
C GLU A 42 6.51 -15.75 -23.65
N PHE A 43 5.99 -14.59 -23.23
CA PHE A 43 5.51 -14.34 -21.87
C PHE A 43 4.14 -14.98 -21.57
N PHE A 44 3.25 -15.05 -22.56
CA PHE A 44 1.89 -15.63 -22.39
C PHE A 44 1.88 -17.17 -22.26
N THR A 45 2.95 -17.86 -22.66
CA THR A 45 2.98 -19.32 -22.68
C THR A 45 3.32 -19.94 -21.32
N ARG A 46 3.81 -19.15 -20.35
CA ARG A 46 4.21 -19.66 -19.01
C ARG A 46 3.16 -19.50 -17.91
N LEU A 47 2.04 -18.84 -18.17
CA LEU A 47 0.92 -18.71 -17.23
C LEU A 47 -0.08 -19.89 -17.25
N ASN A 48 0.13 -20.89 -18.13
CA ASN A 48 -0.83 -22.00 -18.33
C ASN A 48 -0.41 -23.36 -17.75
N ALA A 49 0.62 -23.42 -16.90
CA ALA A 49 1.03 -24.67 -16.26
C ALA A 49 0.86 -24.60 -14.75
N LEU A 50 -0.38 -24.79 -14.27
CA LEU A 50 -0.74 -25.30 -12.93
C LEU A 50 -2.28 -25.44 -12.87
N LYS A 51 -2.81 -26.42 -13.60
CA LYS A 51 -4.16 -26.96 -13.37
C LYS A 51 -4.03 -28.22 -12.53
N LEU A 52 -4.46 -28.19 -11.28
CA LEU A 52 -4.80 -29.40 -10.53
C LEU A 52 -6.24 -29.28 -10.04
N GLY A 53 -7.09 -30.14 -10.60
CA GLY A 53 -8.53 -30.18 -10.34
C GLY A 53 -8.87 -30.96 -9.08
N TRP A 54 -9.96 -30.55 -8.43
CA TRP A 54 -10.58 -31.30 -7.35
C TRP A 54 -12.05 -31.54 -7.70
N ARG A 55 -12.46 -32.81 -7.55
CA ARG A 55 -13.79 -33.36 -7.87
C ARG A 55 -14.77 -33.00 -6.76
N PHE A 56 -15.90 -32.41 -7.13
CA PHE A 56 -17.07 -32.27 -6.23
C PHE A 56 -17.83 -33.59 -6.12
N LEU A 57 -18.14 -34.00 -4.91
CA LEU A 57 -19.21 -34.94 -4.59
C LEU A 57 -20.40 -34.11 -4.09
N SER A 58 -21.49 -34.08 -4.85
CA SER A 58 -22.79 -33.57 -4.40
C SER A 58 -23.60 -34.69 -3.75
N PRO A 59 -24.41 -34.35 -2.75
CA PRO A 59 -25.79 -34.82 -2.66
C PRO A 59 -26.69 -33.58 -2.57
N GLY A 60 -27.74 -33.41 -3.37
CA GLY A 60 -28.85 -34.32 -3.56
C GLY A 60 -30.12 -33.50 -3.31
N SER A 61 -30.75 -33.05 -4.39
CA SER A 61 -31.96 -32.23 -4.38
C SER A 61 -33.19 -33.00 -3.90
N LEU A 62 -33.97 -32.40 -3.01
CA LEU A 62 -35.38 -32.74 -2.79
C LEU A 62 -36.19 -31.43 -2.80
N GLY A 63 -37.15 -31.35 -3.73
CA GLY A 63 -37.97 -30.17 -3.97
C GLY A 63 -39.39 -30.23 -3.40
N ARG A 64 -40.16 -29.19 -3.79
CA ARG A 64 -41.61 -28.88 -3.60
C ARG A 64 -41.95 -28.11 -2.32
N ASN A 65 -42.81 -27.08 -2.29
CA ASN A 65 -43.76 -26.48 -3.26
C ASN A 65 -44.05 -25.00 -2.86
N PRO A 66 -44.61 -24.17 -3.75
CA PRO A 66 -44.87 -22.75 -3.48
C PRO A 66 -46.20 -22.53 -2.74
N VAL A 67 -46.21 -21.66 -1.74
CA VAL A 67 -47.45 -21.18 -1.09
C VAL A 67 -47.68 -19.73 -1.51
N HIS A 68 -48.84 -19.52 -2.14
CA HIS A 68 -49.39 -18.22 -2.51
C HIS A 68 -49.93 -17.51 -1.26
N VAL A 69 -49.48 -16.28 -0.97
CA VAL A 69 -50.16 -15.37 -0.04
C VAL A 69 -50.20 -13.97 -0.65
N SER A 70 -51.41 -13.42 -0.78
CA SER A 70 -51.74 -12.10 -1.33
C SER A 70 -51.38 -10.94 -0.38
N PRO A 71 -51.32 -9.69 -0.85
CA PRO A 71 -50.56 -8.63 -0.20
C PRO A 71 -51.41 -7.91 0.86
N ALA A 72 -50.95 -7.94 2.11
CA ALA A 72 -51.38 -7.00 3.13
C ALA A 72 -50.27 -5.96 3.30
N SER A 73 -50.50 -4.79 2.72
CA SER A 73 -49.73 -3.57 2.92
C SER A 73 -49.72 -3.18 4.41
N GLN A 74 -48.65 -3.54 5.09
CA GLN A 74 -48.17 -2.86 6.28
C GLN A 74 -46.81 -2.30 5.92
N ARG A 75 -46.74 -0.98 5.70
CA ARG A 75 -45.47 -0.24 5.71
C ARG A 75 -44.93 -0.29 7.13
N PHE A 76 -44.27 -1.38 7.47
CA PHE A 76 -43.26 -1.34 8.50
C PHE A 76 -42.17 -0.42 7.95
N TYR A 77 -41.98 0.73 8.59
CA TYR A 77 -40.68 1.38 8.53
C TYR A 77 -39.72 0.42 9.24
N SER A 78 -39.20 -0.57 8.51
CA SER A 78 -37.95 -1.21 8.90
C SER A 78 -36.97 -0.06 9.07
N ILE A 79 -36.43 0.11 10.27
CA ILE A 79 -35.25 0.93 10.47
C ILE A 79 -34.20 0.28 9.56
N GLU A 80 -34.03 0.81 8.36
CA GLU A 80 -32.97 0.35 7.46
C GLU A 80 -31.68 0.60 8.23
N HIS A 81 -31.00 -0.50 8.56
CA HIS A 81 -29.67 -0.40 9.11
C HIS A 81 -28.82 0.43 8.13
N PRO A 82 -27.93 1.31 8.61
CA PRO A 82 -26.97 1.98 7.74
C PRO A 82 -26.30 0.96 6.83
N SER A 83 -26.06 1.28 5.57
CA SER A 83 -25.40 0.37 4.61
C SER A 83 -23.98 0.83 4.27
N PHE A 84 -23.31 1.55 5.18
CA PHE A 84 -21.99 2.14 4.93
C PHE A 84 -20.96 1.86 6.03
N GLY A 85 -19.68 1.87 5.65
CA GLY A 85 -18.55 1.79 6.56
C GLY A 85 -17.64 3.02 6.47
N LEU A 86 -16.92 3.31 7.55
CA LEU A 86 -16.00 4.43 7.65
C LEU A 86 -14.55 3.93 7.73
N LEU A 87 -13.68 4.52 6.91
CA LEU A 87 -12.24 4.31 6.96
C LEU A 87 -11.58 5.62 7.38
N PHE A 88 -10.85 5.63 8.50
CA PHE A 88 -10.16 6.81 9.01
C PHE A 88 -8.66 6.65 8.88
N ASP A 89 -7.98 7.60 8.22
CA ASP A 89 -6.58 7.79 8.52
C ASP A 89 -6.39 8.27 9.97
N ILE A 90 -5.18 8.10 10.51
CA ILE A 90 -4.86 8.42 11.90
C ILE A 90 -4.12 9.75 11.98
N ASP A 91 -2.96 9.84 11.32
CA ASP A 91 -2.09 11.00 11.39
C ASP A 91 -2.67 12.13 10.54
N GLY A 92 -2.73 13.35 11.05
CA GLY A 92 -3.37 14.48 10.37
C GLY A 92 -4.91 14.47 10.38
N VAL A 93 -5.57 13.35 10.72
CA VAL A 93 -7.04 13.24 10.84
C VAL A 93 -7.51 13.15 12.30
N LEU A 94 -6.93 12.25 13.08
CA LEU A 94 -7.28 12.03 14.49
C LEU A 94 -6.24 12.61 15.44
N VAL A 95 -4.97 12.57 15.04
CA VAL A 95 -3.84 13.04 15.84
C VAL A 95 -2.85 13.83 14.99
N ARG A 96 -2.07 14.70 15.63
CA ARG A 96 -0.85 15.28 15.07
C ARG A 96 0.32 14.90 15.97
N GLY A 97 1.13 13.94 15.53
CA GLY A 97 2.12 13.28 16.39
C GLY A 97 1.40 12.57 17.56
N ARG A 98 1.62 13.04 18.78
CA ARG A 98 0.95 12.49 19.99
C ARG A 98 -0.26 13.30 20.46
N THR A 99 -0.55 14.43 19.82
CA THR A 99 -1.61 15.34 20.25
C THR A 99 -2.89 15.04 19.49
N LEU A 100 -3.98 14.79 20.23
CA LEU A 100 -5.30 14.57 19.64
C LEU A 100 -5.82 15.83 18.94
N ILE A 101 -6.39 15.67 17.75
CA ILE A 101 -7.15 16.72 17.09
C ILE A 101 -8.47 16.91 17.85
N PRO A 102 -8.79 18.12 18.36
CA PRO A 102 -9.92 18.32 19.29
C PRO A 102 -11.26 17.78 18.77
N ALA A 103 -11.52 17.92 17.47
CA ALA A 103 -12.75 17.45 16.83
C ALA A 103 -12.92 15.92 16.87
N ALA A 104 -11.82 15.16 16.89
CA ALA A 104 -11.84 13.69 16.85
C ALA A 104 -12.52 13.09 18.09
N LYS A 105 -12.26 13.67 19.27
CA LYS A 105 -12.85 13.17 20.53
C LYS A 105 -14.38 13.22 20.52
N GLN A 106 -14.93 14.36 20.16
CA GLN A 106 -16.38 14.53 20.11
C GLN A 106 -17.01 13.71 18.98
N CYS A 107 -16.33 13.64 17.83
CA CYS A 107 -16.75 12.81 16.70
C CYS A 107 -16.94 11.34 17.11
N PHE A 108 -15.94 10.74 17.77
CA PHE A 108 -16.00 9.33 18.17
C PHE A 108 -17.02 9.05 19.27
N ARG A 109 -17.24 10.00 20.19
CA ARG A 109 -18.34 9.91 21.16
C ARG A 109 -19.72 9.86 20.48
N ASN A 110 -19.91 10.57 19.37
CA ASN A 110 -21.16 10.56 18.62
C ASN A 110 -21.32 9.29 17.76
N LEU A 111 -20.20 8.67 17.37
CA LEU A 111 -20.18 7.43 16.57
C LEU A 111 -20.51 6.16 17.37
N VAL A 112 -20.56 6.24 18.70
CA VAL A 112 -20.95 5.14 19.57
C VAL A 112 -22.29 5.40 20.25
N ASP A 113 -22.99 4.31 20.57
CA ASP A 113 -24.21 4.38 21.38
C ASP A 113 -23.88 4.54 22.88
N ARG A 114 -24.92 4.55 23.72
CA ARG A 114 -24.80 4.71 25.18
C ARG A 114 -24.03 3.56 25.85
N ASN A 115 -23.90 2.42 25.19
CA ASN A 115 -23.15 1.26 25.67
C ASN A 115 -21.72 1.22 25.09
N GLY A 116 -21.30 2.24 24.33
CA GLY A 116 -20.01 2.28 23.67
C GLY A 116 -19.92 1.46 22.39
N LYS A 117 -21.04 0.92 21.87
CA LYS A 117 -21.05 0.15 20.62
C LYS A 117 -21.10 1.10 19.42
N TYR A 118 -20.22 0.89 18.45
CA TYR A 118 -20.21 1.67 17.22
C TYR A 118 -21.53 1.55 16.44
N LYS A 119 -22.04 2.69 15.96
CA LYS A 119 -23.28 2.80 15.16
C LYS A 119 -23.11 2.22 13.75
N VAL A 120 -21.89 2.23 13.23
CA VAL A 120 -21.48 1.71 11.91
C VAL A 120 -20.09 1.07 11.99
N PRO A 121 -19.72 0.18 11.04
CA PRO A 121 -18.35 -0.34 10.94
C PRO A 121 -17.31 0.78 10.81
N VAL A 122 -16.24 0.69 11.58
CA VAL A 122 -15.15 1.67 11.59
C VAL A 122 -13.81 0.94 11.53
N VAL A 123 -12.98 1.31 10.55
CA VAL A 123 -11.60 0.84 10.45
C VAL A 123 -10.64 2.04 10.41
N PHE A 124 -9.62 2.00 11.25
CA PHE A 124 -8.51 2.93 11.28
C PHE A 124 -7.40 2.43 10.36
N VAL A 125 -7.06 3.20 9.33
CA VAL A 125 -6.15 2.82 8.24
C VAL A 125 -4.92 3.72 8.25
N THR A 126 -3.77 3.21 8.68
CA THR A 126 -2.51 3.97 8.72
C THR A 126 -1.39 3.25 7.97
N ASN A 127 -0.51 4.05 7.34
CA ASN A 127 0.75 3.56 6.76
C ASN A 127 1.87 3.42 7.81
N ALA A 128 1.60 3.69 9.09
CA ALA A 128 2.50 3.33 10.16
C ALA A 128 2.61 1.80 10.31
N GLY A 129 3.83 1.30 10.50
CA GLY A 129 4.14 -0.13 10.58
C GLY A 129 5.04 -0.54 11.76
N ASN A 130 5.31 0.37 12.70
CA ASN A 130 6.34 0.20 13.74
C ASN A 130 5.83 -0.42 15.06
N CYS A 131 4.59 -0.90 15.12
CA CYS A 131 4.03 -1.56 16.29
C CYS A 131 3.08 -2.71 15.90
N VAL A 132 2.54 -3.40 16.90
CA VAL A 132 1.43 -4.34 16.73
C VAL A 132 0.09 -3.61 16.80
N ARG A 133 -0.95 -4.17 16.15
CA ARG A 133 -2.31 -3.58 16.12
C ARG A 133 -2.87 -3.29 17.51
N GLN A 134 -2.62 -4.20 18.47
CA GLN A 134 -3.03 -4.07 19.87
C GLN A 134 -2.56 -2.74 20.49
N THR A 135 -1.26 -2.45 20.40
CA THR A 135 -0.68 -1.23 20.97
C THR A 135 -1.30 0.04 20.36
N LYS A 136 -1.57 0.03 19.05
CA LYS A 136 -2.21 1.16 18.38
C LYS A 136 -3.68 1.31 18.80
N ALA A 137 -4.40 0.21 18.93
CA ALA A 137 -5.79 0.19 19.38
C ALA A 137 -5.93 0.73 20.82
N GLU A 138 -5.05 0.32 21.73
CA GLU A 138 -4.99 0.85 23.11
C GLU A 138 -4.69 2.35 23.13
N GLN A 139 -3.72 2.79 22.31
CA GLN A 139 -3.38 4.21 22.18
C GLN A 139 -4.58 5.03 21.70
N LEU A 140 -5.26 4.57 20.64
CA LEU A 140 -6.44 5.23 20.10
C LEU A 140 -7.59 5.24 21.11
N SER A 141 -7.80 4.13 21.83
CA SER A 141 -8.85 4.03 22.85
C SER A 141 -8.69 5.09 23.93
N HIS A 142 -7.46 5.24 24.43
CA HIS A 142 -7.15 6.24 25.45
C HIS A 142 -7.33 7.67 24.92
N LEU A 143 -6.92 7.95 23.67
CA LEU A 143 -7.02 9.29 23.11
C LEU A 143 -8.47 9.68 22.77
N LEU A 144 -9.25 8.77 22.21
CA LEU A 144 -10.63 9.02 21.77
C LEU A 144 -11.65 8.89 22.90
N GLU A 145 -11.28 8.27 24.02
CA GLU A 145 -12.18 7.91 25.14
C GLU A 145 -13.36 7.04 24.67
N VAL A 146 -13.07 6.13 23.74
CA VAL A 146 -13.98 5.11 23.18
C VAL A 146 -13.17 3.84 22.99
N GLU A 147 -13.76 2.67 23.21
CA GLU A 147 -13.06 1.40 22.99
C GLU A 147 -12.76 1.19 21.49
N VAL A 148 -11.48 1.00 21.17
CA VAL A 148 -11.02 0.61 19.83
C VAL A 148 -10.47 -0.81 19.91
N SER A 149 -11.08 -1.72 19.17
CA SER A 149 -10.61 -3.10 19.05
C SER A 149 -9.41 -3.20 18.09
N PRO A 150 -8.45 -4.12 18.33
CA PRO A 150 -7.36 -4.42 17.39
C PRO A 150 -7.83 -4.79 15.98
N ASP A 151 -9.04 -5.34 15.84
CA ASP A 151 -9.64 -5.69 14.56
C ASP A 151 -10.24 -4.49 13.81
N GLN A 152 -10.29 -3.34 14.47
CA GLN A 152 -10.57 -2.05 13.83
C GLN A 152 -9.30 -1.36 13.34
N VAL A 153 -8.10 -1.83 13.71
CA VAL A 153 -6.85 -1.17 13.33
C VAL A 153 -6.17 -1.91 12.18
N MET A 154 -5.88 -1.19 11.10
CA MET A 154 -5.09 -1.66 9.97
C MET A 154 -3.80 -0.84 9.88
N LEU A 155 -2.69 -1.50 10.21
CA LEU A 155 -1.33 -0.99 10.00
C LEU A 155 -0.86 -1.32 8.57
N SER A 156 0.22 -0.69 8.14
CA SER A 156 0.79 -0.82 6.79
C SER A 156 1.03 -2.27 6.36
N HIS A 157 1.52 -3.11 7.28
CA HIS A 157 1.82 -4.53 7.07
C HIS A 157 0.62 -5.46 7.28
N SER A 158 -0.53 -4.96 7.77
CA SER A 158 -1.68 -5.80 8.11
C SER A 158 -2.25 -6.61 6.93
N PRO A 159 -2.29 -6.09 5.70
CA PRO A 159 -2.72 -6.89 4.54
C PRO A 159 -1.83 -8.12 4.28
N LEU A 160 -0.62 -8.22 4.82
CA LEU A 160 0.18 -9.46 4.67
C LEU A 160 -0.46 -10.69 5.32
N LYS A 161 -1.47 -10.50 6.18
CA LYS A 161 -2.24 -11.62 6.77
C LYS A 161 -2.94 -12.49 5.73
N ILE A 162 -3.21 -11.94 4.54
CA ILE A 162 -3.89 -12.64 3.45
C ILE A 162 -2.92 -13.20 2.40
N PHE A 163 -1.61 -13.01 2.59
CA PHE A 163 -0.54 -13.53 1.73
C PHE A 163 -0.07 -14.92 2.20
N SER A 164 -1.02 -15.82 2.42
CA SER A 164 -0.78 -17.16 2.98
C SER A 164 0.27 -17.99 2.22
N GLN A 165 0.42 -17.77 0.91
CA GLN A 165 1.43 -18.39 0.04
C GLN A 165 2.88 -17.99 0.37
N LEU A 166 3.09 -17.02 1.24
CA LEU A 166 4.42 -16.61 1.73
C LEU A 166 4.66 -16.99 3.19
N HIS A 167 3.65 -17.48 3.90
CA HIS A 167 3.71 -17.69 5.35
C HIS A 167 4.62 -18.84 5.77
N ASP A 168 4.77 -19.86 4.92
CA ASP A 168 5.66 -21.01 5.13
C ASP A 168 7.11 -20.76 4.66
N LYS A 169 7.31 -19.75 3.81
CA LYS A 169 8.62 -19.42 3.23
C LYS A 169 9.57 -18.77 4.25
N CYS A 170 10.88 -18.93 4.02
CA CYS A 170 11.87 -18.17 4.77
C CYS A 170 11.95 -16.72 4.26
N VAL A 171 11.52 -15.76 5.08
CA VAL A 171 11.45 -14.34 4.70
C VAL A 171 12.46 -13.50 5.47
N LEU A 172 13.15 -12.59 4.76
CA LEU A 172 13.95 -11.55 5.39
C LEU A 172 13.08 -10.31 5.59
N VAL A 173 13.02 -9.82 6.82
CA VAL A 173 12.20 -8.65 7.18
C VAL A 173 13.07 -7.47 7.61
N SER A 174 12.81 -6.32 7.00
CA SER A 174 13.40 -5.02 7.33
C SER A 174 12.33 -4.04 7.79
N GLY A 175 12.61 -3.28 8.85
CA GLY A 175 11.70 -2.28 9.41
C GLY A 175 12.04 -1.88 10.83
N GLN A 176 11.03 -1.39 11.55
CA GLN A 176 11.12 -0.99 12.96
C GLN A 176 10.02 -1.65 13.79
N GLY A 177 10.20 -1.66 15.12
CA GLY A 177 9.25 -2.24 16.06
C GLY A 177 9.53 -3.71 16.39
N PRO A 178 8.56 -4.41 17.01
CA PRO A 178 8.70 -5.83 17.36
C PRO A 178 8.51 -6.72 16.12
N ILE A 179 9.48 -6.68 15.19
CA ILE A 179 9.41 -7.29 13.86
C ILE A 179 8.99 -8.76 13.90
N LEU A 180 9.63 -9.56 14.77
CA LEU A 180 9.32 -10.99 14.89
C LEU A 180 7.88 -11.23 15.37
N GLU A 181 7.43 -10.46 16.37
CA GLU A 181 6.06 -10.57 16.89
C GLU A 181 5.03 -10.19 15.82
N VAL A 182 5.27 -9.08 15.11
CA VAL A 182 4.42 -8.64 14.01
C VAL A 182 4.33 -9.73 12.94
N ALA A 183 5.46 -10.24 12.47
CA ALA A 183 5.50 -11.26 11.42
C ALA A 183 4.78 -12.56 11.84
N ASN A 184 5.01 -13.04 13.07
CA ASN A 184 4.34 -14.22 13.60
C ASN A 184 2.81 -14.00 13.71
N ASN A 185 2.37 -12.84 14.17
CA ASN A 185 0.94 -12.49 14.27
C ASN A 185 0.25 -12.39 12.89
N LEU A 186 1.02 -12.13 11.83
CA LEU A 186 0.54 -12.12 10.45
C LEU A 186 0.49 -13.52 9.81
N GLY A 187 1.16 -14.52 10.42
CA GLY A 187 1.16 -15.90 9.97
C GLY A 187 2.51 -16.43 9.49
N PHE A 188 3.55 -15.59 9.38
CA PHE A 188 4.87 -16.03 8.93
C PHE A 188 5.53 -16.96 9.95
N GLN A 189 6.06 -18.09 9.48
CA GLN A 189 6.65 -19.14 10.32
C GLN A 189 8.17 -19.05 10.39
N ASN A 190 8.82 -18.62 9.29
CA ASN A 190 10.27 -18.64 9.12
C ASN A 190 10.79 -17.23 8.86
N VAL A 191 11.04 -16.47 9.93
CA VAL A 191 11.39 -15.04 9.84
C VAL A 191 12.85 -14.82 10.20
N LEU A 192 13.59 -14.15 9.31
CA LEU A 192 14.92 -13.60 9.59
C LEU A 192 14.83 -12.08 9.64
N THR A 193 15.41 -11.47 10.68
CA THR A 193 15.61 -10.01 10.70
C THR A 193 16.97 -9.64 10.13
N ILE A 194 17.14 -8.36 9.79
CA ILE A 194 18.43 -7.81 9.37
C ILE A 194 19.52 -8.01 10.43
N ASP A 195 19.18 -7.90 11.72
CA ASP A 195 20.12 -8.17 12.80
C ASP A 195 20.50 -9.66 12.88
N MET A 196 19.55 -10.59 12.71
CA MET A 196 19.86 -12.03 12.65
C MET A 196 20.76 -12.37 11.45
N LEU A 197 20.53 -11.74 10.30
CA LEU A 197 21.33 -11.93 9.10
C LEU A 197 22.78 -11.46 9.30
N ARG A 198 22.96 -10.23 9.80
CA ARG A 198 24.30 -9.65 10.00
C ARG A 198 25.08 -10.29 11.15
N GLU A 199 24.40 -10.90 12.11
CA GLU A 199 25.03 -11.74 13.15
C GLU A 199 25.48 -13.08 12.58
N SER A 200 24.73 -13.65 11.64
CA SER A 200 25.06 -14.94 11.02
C SER A 200 26.18 -14.82 9.98
N TYR A 201 26.31 -13.66 9.34
CA TYR A 201 27.36 -13.35 8.36
C TYR A 201 28.06 -12.01 8.70
N PRO A 202 29.01 -12.00 9.66
CA PRO A 202 29.62 -10.76 10.17
C PRO A 202 30.40 -9.93 9.15
N LEU A 203 30.80 -10.53 8.03
CA LEU A 203 31.53 -9.83 6.96
C LEU A 203 30.62 -9.11 5.95
N LEU A 204 29.30 -9.34 5.98
CA LEU A 204 28.39 -8.67 5.05
C LEU A 204 28.05 -7.25 5.50
N ASP A 205 28.11 -6.96 6.80
CA ASP A 205 27.84 -5.64 7.35
C ASP A 205 29.13 -4.94 7.84
N VAL A 206 30.08 -4.81 6.92
CA VAL A 206 31.34 -4.09 7.19
C VAL A 206 31.22 -2.58 6.94
N VAL A 207 30.05 -2.10 6.48
CA VAL A 207 29.72 -0.66 6.42
C VAL A 207 29.60 -0.07 7.84
N ASP A 208 29.15 -0.87 8.81
CA ASP A 208 29.28 -0.57 10.23
C ASP A 208 30.70 -0.93 10.70
N HIS A 209 31.62 0.04 10.61
CA HIS A 209 33.02 -0.14 10.98
C HIS A 209 33.23 -0.64 12.42
N ASN A 210 32.29 -0.36 13.33
CA ASN A 210 32.39 -0.82 14.72
C ASN A 210 32.21 -2.34 14.85
N ARG A 211 31.58 -2.98 13.85
CA ARG A 211 31.30 -4.42 13.83
C ARG A 211 32.30 -5.24 13.05
N ARG A 212 33.18 -4.59 12.29
CA ARG A 212 34.19 -5.29 11.50
C ARG A 212 35.04 -6.18 12.43
N PRO A 213 35.14 -7.50 12.17
CA PRO A 213 35.98 -8.37 12.97
C PRO A 213 37.44 -7.90 12.93
N LYS A 214 38.05 -7.66 14.10
CA LYS A 214 39.39 -7.07 14.21
C LYS A 214 40.54 -8.08 14.15
N ASN A 215 40.31 -9.29 14.69
CA ASN A 215 41.36 -10.29 14.89
C ASN A 215 41.13 -11.55 14.06
N SER A 216 39.98 -12.20 14.24
CA SER A 216 39.57 -13.39 13.49
C SER A 216 38.17 -13.21 12.93
N VAL A 217 37.93 -13.75 11.75
CA VAL A 217 36.59 -13.79 11.14
C VAL A 217 35.80 -14.91 11.82
N PRO A 218 34.66 -14.62 12.48
CA PRO A 218 33.82 -15.66 13.06
C PRO A 218 33.29 -16.60 11.97
N SER A 219 33.09 -17.88 12.30
CA SER A 219 32.45 -18.83 11.39
C SER A 219 31.02 -18.37 11.07
N THR A 220 30.67 -18.37 9.78
CA THR A 220 29.31 -18.06 9.33
C THR A 220 28.33 -19.14 9.78
N LYS A 221 27.14 -18.74 10.23
CA LYS A 221 26.03 -19.67 10.46
C LYS A 221 25.28 -19.84 9.15
N ASN A 222 25.21 -21.07 8.65
CA ASN A 222 24.43 -21.37 7.45
C ASN A 222 22.95 -21.17 7.75
N LEU A 223 22.40 -20.07 7.23
CA LEU A 223 20.96 -19.81 7.27
C LEU A 223 20.25 -20.57 6.14
N PRO A 224 18.96 -20.90 6.31
CA PRO A 224 18.14 -21.36 5.20
C PRO A 224 18.13 -20.33 4.06
N PRO A 225 17.94 -20.76 2.79
CA PRO A 225 17.78 -19.83 1.68
C PRO A 225 16.62 -18.86 1.94
N ILE A 226 16.87 -17.57 1.80
CA ILE A 226 15.84 -16.54 1.90
C ILE A 226 15.03 -16.54 0.60
N GLU A 227 13.71 -16.68 0.71
CA GLU A 227 12.81 -16.85 -0.42
C GLU A 227 12.01 -15.58 -0.75
N ALA A 228 11.94 -14.62 0.17
CA ALA A 228 11.38 -13.29 -0.08
C ALA A 228 11.96 -12.24 0.86
N VAL A 229 11.92 -10.97 0.45
CA VAL A 229 12.24 -9.81 1.29
C VAL A 229 10.95 -9.02 1.53
N ILE A 230 10.68 -8.69 2.79
CA ILE A 230 9.52 -7.90 3.19
C ILE A 230 9.99 -6.63 3.92
N LEU A 231 9.56 -5.48 3.42
CA LEU A 231 9.89 -4.17 3.93
C LEU A 231 8.68 -3.63 4.70
N PHE A 232 8.65 -3.82 6.02
CA PHE A 232 7.52 -3.40 6.87
C PHE A 232 7.38 -1.88 6.98
N GLY A 233 8.51 -1.16 6.93
CA GLY A 233 8.57 0.26 7.20
C GLY A 233 10.02 0.72 7.28
N GLU A 234 10.24 2.01 7.53
CA GLU A 234 11.56 2.66 7.50
C GLU A 234 12.51 1.93 8.47
N PRO A 235 13.64 1.36 8.04
CA PRO A 235 14.61 0.82 8.98
C PRO A 235 15.47 1.93 9.59
N ILE A 236 16.16 1.59 10.68
CA ILE A 236 17.31 2.36 11.21
C ILE A 236 18.59 1.74 10.62
N ARG A 237 19.63 2.55 10.37
CA ARG A 237 20.88 2.15 9.67
C ARG A 237 20.61 1.75 8.22
N TRP A 238 20.30 2.75 7.40
CA TRP A 238 19.95 2.51 5.99
C TRP A 238 21.10 1.86 5.24
N GLU A 239 22.34 2.25 5.52
CA GLU A 239 23.54 1.66 4.94
C GLU A 239 23.61 0.14 5.12
N THR A 240 23.40 -0.36 6.35
CA THR A 240 23.38 -1.80 6.65
C THR A 240 22.21 -2.49 5.95
N ASN A 241 21.01 -1.92 6.02
CA ASN A 241 19.82 -2.54 5.42
C ASN A 241 19.95 -2.62 3.90
N LEU A 242 20.36 -1.53 3.25
CA LEU A 242 20.56 -1.46 1.80
C LEU A 242 21.63 -2.47 1.35
N GLN A 243 22.78 -2.52 2.03
CA GLN A 243 23.84 -3.50 1.71
C GLN A 243 23.31 -4.94 1.77
N LEU A 244 22.71 -5.32 2.89
CA LEU A 244 22.30 -6.71 3.13
C LEU A 244 21.12 -7.14 2.27
N ILE A 245 20.13 -6.26 2.05
CA ILE A 245 19.03 -6.55 1.14
C ILE A 245 19.56 -6.75 -0.28
N VAL A 246 20.44 -5.86 -0.75
CA VAL A 246 21.02 -6.00 -2.10
C VAL A 246 21.82 -7.30 -2.21
N ASP A 247 22.65 -7.66 -1.23
CA ASP A 247 23.40 -8.92 -1.23
C ASP A 247 22.47 -10.14 -1.34
N VAL A 248 21.35 -10.13 -0.60
CA VAL A 248 20.33 -11.18 -0.66
C VAL A 248 19.68 -11.27 -2.03
N LEU A 249 19.35 -10.13 -2.66
CA LEU A 249 18.77 -10.11 -4.00
C LEU A 249 19.77 -10.57 -5.07
N LEU A 250 21.03 -10.16 -4.99
CA LEU A 250 22.08 -10.53 -5.96
C LEU A 250 22.47 -12.02 -5.88
N THR A 251 22.33 -12.62 -4.70
CA THR A 251 22.68 -14.03 -4.45
C THR A 251 21.49 -14.98 -4.50
N ASN A 252 20.30 -14.48 -4.88
CA ASN A 252 19.07 -15.25 -4.92
C ASN A 252 18.80 -15.97 -3.58
N GLY A 253 18.85 -15.20 -2.48
CA GLY A 253 18.55 -15.69 -1.14
C GLY A 253 19.70 -16.30 -0.37
N LYS A 254 20.93 -16.31 -0.92
CA LYS A 254 22.08 -17.01 -0.33
C LYS A 254 23.28 -16.06 -0.16
N PRO A 255 23.20 -15.08 0.76
CA PRO A 255 24.17 -13.98 0.83
C PRO A 255 25.58 -14.40 1.29
N GLY A 256 25.75 -15.62 1.79
CA GLY A 256 27.09 -16.20 2.05
C GLY A 256 27.83 -16.67 0.79
N ASN A 257 27.16 -16.75 -0.36
CA ASN A 257 27.75 -17.22 -1.61
C ASN A 257 28.26 -16.04 -2.46
N ALA A 258 29.29 -16.30 -3.26
CA ALA A 258 29.70 -15.35 -4.29
C ALA A 258 28.60 -15.18 -5.36
N VAL A 259 28.42 -13.94 -5.85
CA VAL A 259 27.52 -13.66 -6.96
C VAL A 259 28.13 -14.24 -8.24
N THR A 260 27.53 -15.31 -8.76
CA THR A 260 28.01 -16.00 -9.97
C THR A 260 27.15 -15.68 -11.19
N THR A 261 25.82 -15.73 -11.04
CA THR A 261 24.85 -15.40 -12.09
C THR A 261 23.70 -14.62 -11.46
N LEU A 262 23.36 -13.48 -12.07
CA LEU A 262 22.21 -12.68 -11.65
C LEU A 262 20.92 -13.32 -12.16
N GLN A 263 20.05 -13.74 -11.24
CA GLN A 263 18.69 -14.16 -11.58
C GLN A 263 17.79 -12.93 -11.69
N TYR A 264 16.95 -12.92 -12.73
CA TYR A 264 15.96 -11.87 -12.95
C TYR A 264 14.64 -12.46 -13.47
N PRO A 265 13.47 -12.12 -12.88
CA PRO A 265 13.34 -11.31 -11.65
C PRO A 265 14.07 -11.96 -10.47
N HIS A 266 14.53 -11.11 -9.54
CA HIS A 266 15.13 -11.56 -8.28
C HIS A 266 14.05 -12.19 -7.38
N ILE A 267 14.41 -12.74 -6.21
CA ILE A 267 13.41 -13.21 -5.24
C ILE A 267 12.37 -12.12 -4.93
N PRO A 268 11.11 -12.47 -4.64
CA PRO A 268 10.05 -11.51 -4.34
C PRO A 268 10.43 -10.45 -3.31
N VAL A 269 10.09 -9.19 -3.61
CA VAL A 269 10.22 -8.06 -2.69
C VAL A 269 8.84 -7.45 -2.46
N LEU A 270 8.43 -7.35 -1.20
CA LEU A 270 7.18 -6.72 -0.80
C LEU A 270 7.51 -5.45 -0.01
N ALA A 271 6.85 -4.34 -0.30
CA ALA A 271 6.97 -3.11 0.49
C ALA A 271 5.62 -2.71 1.08
N CYS A 272 5.57 -2.45 2.38
CA CYS A 272 4.32 -2.21 3.10
C CYS A 272 3.95 -0.74 3.28
N ASN A 273 4.89 0.18 3.03
CA ASN A 273 4.64 1.61 3.10
C ASN A 273 5.35 2.29 1.94
N MET A 274 4.64 3.14 1.20
CA MET A 274 5.17 3.84 0.03
C MET A 274 5.32 5.34 0.25
N ASP A 275 4.97 5.85 1.43
CA ASP A 275 4.96 7.28 1.69
C ASP A 275 6.37 7.84 1.59
N LEU A 276 6.58 8.77 0.65
CA LEU A 276 7.85 9.48 0.54
C LEU A 276 8.05 10.42 1.74
N LEU A 277 6.96 11.04 2.20
CA LEU A 277 6.93 12.03 3.26
C LEU A 277 5.74 11.78 4.19
N TRP A 278 5.91 12.09 5.47
CA TRP A 278 4.83 12.06 6.47
C TRP A 278 4.93 13.23 7.46
N VAL A 279 3.83 13.56 8.14
CA VAL A 279 3.75 14.67 9.09
C VAL A 279 4.02 14.18 10.51
N ALA A 280 5.05 14.75 11.14
CA ALA A 280 5.40 14.54 12.53
C ALA A 280 5.22 15.83 13.34
N GLU A 281 5.84 15.94 14.52
CA GLU A 281 5.79 17.14 15.36
C GLU A 281 6.56 18.33 14.76
N ALA A 282 7.50 18.07 13.84
CA ALA A 282 8.28 19.12 13.18
C ALA A 282 7.43 19.91 12.17
N LYS A 283 7.78 21.19 11.97
CA LYS A 283 7.09 22.07 11.00
C LYS A 283 7.17 21.57 9.54
N ASN A 284 8.27 20.90 9.20
CA ASN A 284 8.49 20.35 7.86
C ASN A 284 8.25 18.84 7.88
N PRO A 285 7.66 18.25 6.81
CA PRO A 285 7.49 16.80 6.69
C PRO A 285 8.80 16.02 6.86
N ARG A 286 8.72 14.78 7.35
CA ARG A 286 9.85 13.86 7.54
C ARG A 286 9.88 12.83 6.41
N PHE A 287 11.04 12.27 6.10
CA PHE A 287 11.14 11.16 5.14
C PHE A 287 10.43 9.92 5.69
N GLY A 288 9.60 9.31 4.83
CA GLY A 288 8.99 8.01 5.07
C GLY A 288 9.69 6.90 4.30
N HIS A 289 9.07 5.72 4.27
CA HIS A 289 9.63 4.50 3.69
C HIS A 289 9.85 4.62 2.18
N GLY A 290 9.04 5.41 1.48
CA GLY A 290 9.21 5.67 0.06
C GLY A 290 10.60 6.22 -0.27
N MET A 291 11.23 6.98 0.64
CA MET A 291 12.60 7.46 0.43
C MET A 291 13.63 6.32 0.52
N PHE A 292 13.41 5.36 1.43
CA PHE A 292 14.23 4.15 1.51
C PHE A 292 14.10 3.29 0.23
N LEU A 293 12.87 3.16 -0.30
CA LEU A 293 12.61 2.46 -1.57
C LEU A 293 13.39 3.10 -2.73
N VAL A 294 13.33 4.43 -2.86
CA VAL A 294 14.09 5.18 -3.88
C VAL A 294 15.59 4.87 -3.79
N CYS A 295 16.16 4.82 -2.58
CA CYS A 295 17.57 4.46 -2.40
C CYS A 295 17.85 3.01 -2.82
N LEU A 296 17.05 2.05 -2.36
CA LEU A 296 17.21 0.63 -2.65
C LEU A 296 17.14 0.35 -4.16
N GLU A 297 16.13 0.92 -4.80
CA GLU A 297 15.93 0.87 -6.23
C GLU A 297 17.10 1.43 -7.03
N SER A 298 17.57 2.62 -6.64
CA SER A 298 18.67 3.31 -7.32
C SER A 298 19.96 2.50 -7.22
N ILE A 299 20.25 1.93 -6.05
CA ILE A 299 21.41 1.08 -5.82
C ILE A 299 21.30 -0.21 -6.64
N TYR A 300 20.17 -0.91 -6.58
CA TYR A 300 19.96 -2.16 -7.32
C TYR A 300 20.14 -1.94 -8.82
N LYS A 301 19.52 -0.88 -9.38
CA LYS A 301 19.66 -0.52 -10.79
C LYS A 301 21.10 -0.14 -11.15
N LYS A 302 21.78 0.60 -10.30
CA LYS A 302 23.17 1.02 -10.54
C LYS A 302 24.13 -0.17 -10.60
N ILE A 303 23.89 -1.19 -9.78
CA ILE A 303 24.76 -2.37 -9.69
C ILE A 303 24.43 -3.39 -10.78
N THR A 304 23.14 -3.62 -11.07
CA THR A 304 22.70 -4.71 -11.96
C THR A 304 22.37 -4.26 -13.38
N GLY A 305 22.13 -2.96 -13.60
CA GLY A 305 21.55 -2.42 -14.83
C GLY A 305 20.05 -2.72 -15.01
N ARG A 306 19.39 -3.39 -14.05
CA ARG A 306 17.99 -3.81 -14.12
C ARG A 306 17.13 -3.10 -13.08
N GLU A 307 15.86 -2.91 -13.38
CA GLU A 307 14.90 -2.36 -12.41
C GLU A 307 14.59 -3.40 -11.32
N LEU A 308 14.60 -2.96 -10.06
CA LEU A 308 14.05 -3.75 -8.95
C LEU A 308 12.53 -3.93 -9.15
N LYS A 309 12.05 -5.16 -8.99
CA LYS A 309 10.63 -5.52 -9.15
C LYS A 309 10.00 -5.84 -7.81
N TYR A 310 8.90 -5.19 -7.49
CA TYR A 310 8.08 -5.53 -6.34
C TYR A 310 7.04 -6.57 -6.73
N GLU A 311 6.91 -7.60 -5.90
CA GLU A 311 5.82 -8.58 -6.00
C GLU A 311 4.51 -7.99 -5.47
N ALA A 312 4.61 -7.14 -4.44
CA ALA A 312 3.49 -6.41 -3.90
C ALA A 312 3.94 -5.08 -3.31
N LEU A 313 3.19 -4.03 -3.64
CA LEU A 313 3.24 -2.74 -2.99
C LEU A 313 1.98 -2.64 -2.14
N ILE A 314 2.16 -2.53 -0.84
CA ILE A 314 1.11 -2.55 0.18
C ILE A 314 1.20 -1.22 0.93
N GLY A 315 0.11 -0.82 1.58
CA GLY A 315 -0.06 0.49 2.19
C GLY A 315 -0.76 1.42 1.21
N LYS A 316 -1.41 2.48 1.71
CA LYS A 316 -2.03 3.50 0.87
C LYS A 316 -0.98 4.07 -0.10
N PRO A 317 -1.29 4.27 -1.40
CA PRO A 317 -2.62 4.21 -2.03
C PRO A 317 -3.00 2.85 -2.67
N SER A 318 -2.35 1.73 -2.30
CA SER A 318 -2.55 0.40 -2.88
C SER A 318 -4.01 -0.09 -2.82
N VAL A 319 -4.47 -0.76 -3.88
CA VAL A 319 -5.81 -1.37 -3.93
C VAL A 319 -5.91 -2.54 -2.95
N VAL A 320 -4.85 -3.32 -2.77
CA VAL A 320 -4.80 -4.40 -1.77
C VAL A 320 -5.09 -3.90 -0.36
N THR A 321 -4.60 -2.71 -0.02
CA THR A 321 -4.87 -2.09 1.29
C THR A 321 -6.36 -1.81 1.50
N TYR A 322 -7.06 -1.28 0.49
CA TYR A 322 -8.49 -1.02 0.59
C TYR A 322 -9.35 -2.28 0.49
N ASN A 323 -8.92 -3.30 -0.27
CA ASN A 323 -9.55 -4.63 -0.25
C ASN A 323 -9.52 -5.24 1.16
N TYR A 324 -8.37 -5.17 1.84
CA TYR A 324 -8.26 -5.70 3.21
C TYR A 324 -9.05 -4.84 4.21
N ALA A 325 -9.10 -3.51 4.05
CA ALA A 325 -9.94 -2.65 4.87
C ALA A 325 -11.44 -2.96 4.70
N GLU A 326 -11.89 -3.23 3.47
CA GLU A 326 -13.27 -3.64 3.18
C GLU A 326 -13.61 -4.96 3.88
N LEU A 327 -12.70 -5.95 3.85
CA LEU A 327 -12.87 -7.21 4.57
C LEU A 327 -13.10 -6.98 6.07
N LEU A 328 -12.31 -6.10 6.70
CA LEU A 328 -12.47 -5.77 8.12
C LEU A 328 -13.81 -5.07 8.39
N VAL A 329 -14.20 -4.12 7.52
CA VAL A 329 -15.51 -3.44 7.60
C VAL A 329 -16.66 -4.45 7.52
N ARG A 330 -16.58 -5.41 6.60
CA ARG A 330 -17.60 -6.44 6.41
C ARG A 330 -17.71 -7.37 7.62
N GLN A 331 -16.58 -7.85 8.14
CA GLN A 331 -16.56 -8.67 9.37
C GLN A 331 -17.15 -7.92 10.56
N GLN A 332 -16.89 -6.62 10.67
CA GLN A 332 -17.53 -5.79 11.69
C GLN A 332 -19.04 -5.64 11.47
N ALA A 333 -19.50 -5.43 10.23
CA ALA A 333 -20.93 -5.36 9.92
C ALA A 333 -21.67 -6.65 10.31
N GLU A 334 -21.10 -7.81 10.00
CA GLU A 334 -21.62 -9.12 10.42
C GLU A 334 -21.71 -9.22 11.95
N ASN A 335 -20.67 -8.80 12.67
CA ASN A 335 -20.66 -8.76 14.14
C ASN A 335 -21.65 -7.75 14.74
N LEU A 336 -21.99 -6.69 14.00
CA LEU A 336 -23.05 -5.74 14.38
C LEU A 336 -24.46 -6.32 14.14
N GLY A 337 -24.56 -7.47 13.47
CA GLY A 337 -25.82 -8.15 13.16
C GLY A 337 -26.44 -7.74 11.82
N TRP A 338 -25.66 -7.15 10.91
CA TRP A 338 -26.17 -6.72 9.61
C TRP A 338 -26.46 -7.93 8.73
N THR A 339 -27.66 -7.96 8.15
CA THR A 339 -28.10 -9.00 7.20
C THR A 339 -27.89 -8.59 5.75
N SER A 340 -27.76 -7.28 5.52
CA SER A 340 -27.43 -6.69 4.22
C SER A 340 -25.94 -6.36 4.15
N PRO A 341 -25.32 -6.48 2.96
CA PRO A 341 -23.91 -6.13 2.77
C PRO A 341 -23.67 -4.62 2.90
N VAL A 342 -22.43 -4.25 3.19
CA VAL A 342 -21.98 -2.85 3.16
C VAL A 342 -21.97 -2.39 1.70
N GLU A 343 -22.74 -1.35 1.40
CA GLU A 343 -22.89 -0.79 0.07
C GLU A 343 -21.87 0.32 -0.22
N ARG A 344 -21.53 1.16 0.76
CA ARG A 344 -20.64 2.31 0.54
C ARG A 344 -19.53 2.38 1.58
N LEU A 345 -18.35 2.85 1.14
CA LEU A 345 -17.24 3.16 2.02
C LEU A 345 -16.90 4.64 1.94
N TYR A 346 -16.66 5.28 3.07
CA TYR A 346 -16.16 6.65 3.14
C TYR A 346 -14.76 6.65 3.73
N ALA A 347 -13.78 7.04 2.92
CA ALA A 347 -12.39 7.13 3.32
C ALA A 347 -12.03 8.57 3.67
N ILE A 348 -11.73 8.82 4.94
CA ILE A 348 -11.46 10.13 5.53
C ILE A 348 -9.96 10.25 5.76
N GLY A 349 -9.31 11.19 5.07
CA GLY A 349 -7.86 11.32 5.06
C GLY A 349 -7.40 12.77 4.90
N ASP A 350 -6.13 13.03 5.17
CA ASP A 350 -5.51 14.35 5.10
C ASP A 350 -4.56 14.51 3.90
N ASN A 351 -4.17 13.41 3.26
CA ASN A 351 -3.14 13.39 2.22
C ASN A 351 -3.74 13.08 0.83
N PRO A 352 -3.74 14.06 -0.10
CA PRO A 352 -4.26 13.86 -1.45
C PRO A 352 -3.57 12.74 -2.23
N MET A 353 -2.30 12.47 -1.96
CA MET A 353 -1.49 11.49 -2.68
C MET A 353 -1.57 10.07 -2.11
N ALA A 354 -2.07 9.91 -0.88
CA ALA A 354 -2.21 8.61 -0.22
C ALA A 354 -3.68 8.25 -0.02
N ASP A 355 -4.41 9.00 0.82
CA ASP A 355 -5.78 8.66 1.20
C ASP A 355 -6.78 8.91 0.07
N ILE A 356 -6.72 10.10 -0.53
CA ILE A 356 -7.66 10.49 -1.58
C ILE A 356 -7.38 9.70 -2.85
N TYR A 357 -6.10 9.64 -3.25
CA TYR A 357 -5.67 8.83 -4.37
C TYR A 357 -6.04 7.35 -4.20
N GLY A 358 -5.77 6.77 -3.03
CA GLY A 358 -6.07 5.36 -2.75
C GLY A 358 -7.56 5.07 -2.77
N ALA A 359 -8.37 5.89 -2.11
CA ALA A 359 -9.82 5.74 -2.10
C ALA A 359 -10.43 5.86 -3.50
N ASN A 360 -9.95 6.80 -4.31
CA ASN A 360 -10.41 7.00 -5.69
C ASN A 360 -9.95 5.87 -6.62
N LEU A 361 -8.71 5.39 -6.45
CA LEU A 361 -8.21 4.22 -7.18
C LEU A 361 -9.04 2.97 -6.84
N TYR A 362 -9.35 2.78 -5.56
CA TYR A 362 -10.21 1.69 -5.10
C TYR A 362 -11.64 1.81 -5.65
N ASN A 363 -12.22 3.01 -5.67
CA ASN A 363 -13.53 3.23 -6.29
C ASN A 363 -13.53 2.89 -7.79
N ARG A 364 -12.44 3.19 -8.51
CA ARG A 364 -12.25 2.80 -9.91
C ARG A 364 -12.19 1.28 -10.06
N TYR A 365 -11.47 0.60 -9.16
CA TYR A 365 -11.41 -0.86 -9.08
C TYR A 365 -12.80 -1.47 -8.83
N LEU A 366 -13.60 -0.92 -7.91
CA LEU A 366 -14.97 -1.37 -7.66
C LEU A 366 -15.84 -1.26 -8.92
N LYS A 367 -15.80 -0.10 -9.60
CA LYS A 367 -16.54 0.11 -10.86
C LYS A 367 -16.10 -0.84 -11.98
N ALA A 368 -14.81 -1.10 -12.11
CA ALA A 368 -14.30 -2.09 -13.06
C ALA A 368 -14.80 -3.50 -12.72
N SER A 369 -14.74 -3.89 -11.44
CA SER A 369 -15.21 -5.19 -10.96
C SER A 369 -16.72 -5.41 -11.19
N HIS A 370 -17.54 -4.39 -10.93
CA HIS A 370 -18.98 -4.47 -11.21
C HIS A 370 -19.30 -4.57 -12.70
N ARG A 371 -18.59 -3.82 -13.55
CA ARG A 371 -18.74 -3.93 -15.02
C ARG A 371 -18.33 -5.31 -15.52
N ALA A 372 -17.20 -5.84 -15.03
CA ALA A 372 -16.74 -7.19 -15.34
C ALA A 372 -17.75 -8.27 -14.94
N ARG A 373 -18.32 -8.20 -13.73
CA ARG A 373 -19.37 -9.12 -13.26
C ARG A 373 -20.64 -9.03 -14.11
N ALA A 374 -21.09 -7.81 -14.44
CA ALA A 374 -22.26 -7.61 -15.30
C ALA A 374 -22.05 -8.17 -16.71
N GLN A 375 -20.85 -8.02 -17.28
CA GLN A 375 -20.49 -8.60 -18.58
C GLN A 375 -20.42 -10.12 -18.55
N MET A 376 -19.84 -10.73 -17.50
CA MET A 376 -19.81 -12.19 -17.33
C MET A 376 -21.21 -12.79 -17.20
N GLN A 377 -22.14 -12.09 -16.55
CA GLN A 377 -23.54 -12.51 -16.44
C GLN A 377 -24.31 -12.35 -17.76
N ALA A 378 -23.93 -11.37 -18.60
CA ALA A 378 -24.59 -11.09 -19.88
C ALA A 378 -24.04 -11.90 -21.07
N GLN A 379 -22.76 -12.26 -21.05
CA GLN A 379 -22.07 -12.99 -22.12
C GLN A 379 -21.32 -14.15 -21.47
N GLY A 380 -21.80 -15.39 -21.68
CA GLY A 380 -21.29 -16.62 -21.04
C GLY A 380 -19.87 -17.02 -21.41
N GLY A 381 -18.87 -16.18 -21.10
CA GLY A 381 -17.44 -16.43 -21.28
C GLY A 381 -16.73 -15.33 -22.07
N GLY A 382 -16.15 -14.35 -21.37
CA GLY A 382 -15.21 -13.37 -21.92
C GLY A 382 -14.36 -12.76 -20.80
N HIS A 383 -13.03 -12.67 -21.01
CA HIS A 383 -12.01 -12.35 -20.00
C HIS A 383 -12.02 -10.86 -19.57
N PRO A 384 -12.41 -10.52 -18.33
CA PRO A 384 -12.32 -9.15 -17.79
C PRO A 384 -11.04 -8.92 -16.97
N ARG A 385 -10.17 -9.94 -16.86
CA ARG A 385 -9.01 -9.93 -15.95
C ARG A 385 -7.99 -8.83 -16.30
N GLU A 386 -7.87 -8.41 -17.55
CA GLU A 386 -6.89 -7.41 -17.97
C GLU A 386 -7.17 -6.01 -17.39
N GLU A 387 -8.41 -5.52 -17.41
CA GLU A 387 -8.76 -4.18 -16.88
C GLU A 387 -8.61 -4.12 -15.35
N MET A 388 -8.89 -5.22 -14.63
CA MET A 388 -8.69 -5.30 -13.17
C MET A 388 -7.21 -5.31 -12.79
N VAL A 389 -6.37 -6.05 -13.54
CA VAL A 389 -4.91 -6.09 -13.32
C VAL A 389 -4.27 -4.75 -13.68
N GLU A 390 -4.78 -4.03 -14.69
CA GLU A 390 -4.28 -2.67 -14.96
C GLU A 390 -4.58 -1.67 -13.84
N VAL A 391 -5.75 -1.77 -13.20
CA VAL A 391 -6.16 -0.83 -12.13
C VAL A 391 -5.54 -1.20 -10.77
N ALA A 392 -5.43 -2.49 -10.45
CA ALA A 392 -4.77 -2.96 -9.22
C ALA A 392 -3.24 -3.02 -9.35
N GLY A 393 -2.68 -2.85 -10.56
CA GLY A 393 -1.27 -3.07 -10.82
C GLY A 393 -0.89 -4.56 -10.79
N HIS A 394 0.42 -4.85 -10.75
CA HIS A 394 0.94 -6.22 -10.54
C HIS A 394 0.74 -6.72 -9.10
N GLU A 395 -0.05 -6.02 -8.28
CA GLU A 395 -0.40 -6.47 -6.94
C GLU A 395 -1.13 -7.81 -7.08
N MET A 396 -0.62 -8.85 -6.41
CA MET A 396 -1.25 -10.17 -6.40
C MET A 396 -2.76 -10.02 -6.20
N ALA A 397 -3.53 -10.43 -7.20
CA ALA A 397 -4.98 -10.38 -7.15
C ALA A 397 -5.47 -11.31 -6.03
N VAL A 398 -5.56 -10.78 -4.80
CA VAL A 398 -6.09 -11.52 -3.64
C VAL A 398 -7.57 -11.86 -3.83
N GLY A 399 -8.19 -11.38 -4.92
CA GLY A 399 -9.59 -11.59 -5.28
C GLY A 399 -9.97 -13.02 -5.70
N ASP A 400 -9.03 -13.95 -5.92
CA ASP A 400 -9.40 -15.36 -6.20
C ASP A 400 -9.66 -16.17 -4.90
N SER A 401 -9.34 -15.63 -3.72
CA SER A 401 -9.48 -16.32 -2.43
C SER A 401 -10.76 -15.97 -1.65
N TYR A 402 -11.45 -14.89 -2.05
CA TYR A 402 -12.72 -14.49 -1.44
C TYR A 402 -13.83 -14.95 -2.35
N GLY A 403 -14.80 -15.69 -1.79
CA GLY A 403 -15.92 -16.27 -2.52
C GLY A 403 -16.77 -15.24 -3.26
N ASP A 404 -17.91 -15.70 -3.79
CA ASP A 404 -18.88 -14.96 -4.60
C ASP A 404 -19.60 -13.80 -3.85
N GLU A 405 -18.87 -13.05 -3.02
CA GLU A 405 -19.38 -12.01 -2.12
C GLU A 405 -19.46 -10.64 -2.84
N ARG A 406 -20.49 -9.88 -2.45
CA ARG A 406 -20.88 -8.62 -3.09
C ARG A 406 -20.01 -7.46 -2.56
N LEU A 407 -19.07 -7.01 -3.39
CA LEU A 407 -18.27 -5.81 -3.13
C LEU A 407 -19.15 -4.56 -2.98
N PRO A 408 -18.71 -3.54 -2.21
CA PRO A 408 -19.38 -2.24 -2.11
C PRO A 408 -19.63 -1.62 -3.50
N VAL A 409 -20.72 -0.89 -3.66
CA VAL A 409 -21.07 -0.19 -4.91
C VAL A 409 -20.14 1.00 -5.19
N GLY A 410 -19.48 1.53 -4.17
CA GLY A 410 -18.50 2.60 -4.35
C GLY A 410 -17.75 2.98 -3.07
N CYS A 411 -16.66 3.72 -3.28
CA CYS A 411 -15.87 4.35 -2.22
C CYS A 411 -15.78 5.85 -2.50
N SER A 412 -16.05 6.67 -1.48
CA SER A 412 -15.98 8.13 -1.54
C SER A 412 -14.84 8.64 -0.65
N SER A 413 -14.00 9.51 -1.18
CA SER A 413 -12.89 10.12 -0.45
C SER A 413 -13.31 11.46 0.16
N ILE A 414 -13.00 11.69 1.43
CA ILE A 414 -13.23 12.95 2.13
C ILE A 414 -11.89 13.48 2.62
N LEU A 415 -11.51 14.67 2.13
CA LEU A 415 -10.26 15.33 2.50
C LEU A 415 -10.49 16.28 3.68
N VAL A 416 -9.78 16.07 4.79
CA VAL A 416 -9.76 17.00 5.94
C VAL A 416 -8.63 18.02 5.81
N CYS A 417 -8.77 19.18 6.46
CA CYS A 417 -7.80 20.28 6.41
C CYS A 417 -6.83 20.32 7.61
N THR A 418 -6.72 19.21 8.37
CA THR A 418 -6.00 19.16 9.65
C THR A 418 -4.59 18.58 9.57
N GLY A 419 -4.12 18.18 8.39
CA GLY A 419 -2.86 17.44 8.21
C GLY A 419 -2.00 17.94 7.04
N VAL A 420 -1.52 17.01 6.20
CA VAL A 420 -0.72 17.26 5.00
C VAL A 420 -1.39 18.32 4.12
N TYR A 421 -2.69 18.16 3.89
CA TYR A 421 -3.50 19.21 3.28
C TYR A 421 -3.90 20.25 4.32
N ASN A 422 -3.55 21.50 4.05
CA ASN A 422 -3.98 22.66 4.81
C ASN A 422 -4.45 23.76 3.86
N ARG A 423 -5.69 24.22 4.04
CA ARG A 423 -6.34 25.23 3.20
C ARG A 423 -5.60 26.58 3.25
N ASP A 424 -5.02 26.92 4.39
CA ASP A 424 -4.34 28.20 4.63
C ASP A 424 -2.91 28.25 4.05
N GLN A 425 -2.35 27.10 3.67
CA GLN A 425 -1.01 27.00 3.07
C GLN A 425 -1.06 26.91 1.54
N GLN A 426 -2.25 27.01 0.92
CA GLN A 426 -2.39 27.12 -0.53
C GLN A 426 -2.14 28.56 -1.00
N ASP A 427 -0.90 29.04 -0.88
CA ASP A 427 -0.41 30.07 -1.78
C ASP A 427 -0.24 29.44 -3.17
N LEU A 428 -1.35 29.31 -3.91
CA LEU A 428 -1.30 28.92 -5.31
C LEU A 428 -0.59 30.03 -6.10
N PRO A 429 0.41 29.73 -6.96
CA PRO A 429 0.91 30.71 -7.89
C PRO A 429 -0.24 31.17 -8.81
N PRO A 430 -0.28 32.46 -9.20
CA PRO A 430 -1.40 33.06 -9.92
C PRO A 430 -1.64 32.49 -11.34
N ASP A 431 -0.78 31.59 -11.82
CA ASP A 431 -0.86 31.01 -13.16
C ASP A 431 -1.22 29.50 -13.12
N PRO A 432 -2.41 29.11 -13.65
CA PRO A 432 -2.84 27.73 -13.77
C PRO A 432 -1.89 26.83 -14.57
N GLN A 433 -1.12 27.37 -15.51
CA GLN A 433 -0.17 26.57 -16.31
C GLN A 433 1.10 26.21 -15.50
N GLN A 434 1.54 27.08 -14.59
CA GLN A 434 2.65 26.79 -13.67
C GLN A 434 2.27 25.79 -12.57
N ALA A 435 1.01 25.80 -12.14
CA ALA A 435 0.49 24.84 -11.15
C ALA A 435 0.46 23.38 -11.66
N VAL A 436 0.34 23.19 -12.97
CA VAL A 436 0.36 21.85 -13.62
C VAL A 436 1.80 21.34 -13.81
N GLU A 437 2.76 22.22 -14.12
CA GLU A 437 4.17 21.85 -14.25
C GLU A 437 4.87 21.58 -12.91
N GLN A 438 4.34 22.10 -11.78
CA GLN A 438 4.99 22.02 -10.47
C GLN A 438 4.50 20.91 -9.52
N ARG A 439 3.46 20.14 -9.87
CA ARG A 439 3.07 18.98 -9.04
C ARG A 439 4.01 17.80 -9.32
N ILE A 440 5.19 17.86 -8.70
CA ILE A 440 6.12 16.73 -8.68
C ILE A 440 5.39 15.53 -8.07
N PHE A 441 5.22 14.45 -8.85
CA PHE A 441 4.64 13.22 -8.34
C PHE A 441 5.61 12.58 -7.36
N HIS A 442 5.19 12.52 -6.09
CA HIS A 442 5.96 11.92 -5.00
C HIS A 442 5.51 10.49 -4.67
N GLY A 443 4.58 9.92 -5.45
CA GLY A 443 4.19 8.53 -5.30
C GLY A 443 5.24 7.57 -5.85
N HIS A 444 5.10 6.30 -5.49
CA HIS A 444 6.01 5.25 -5.95
C HIS A 444 5.97 5.10 -7.47
N ARG A 445 7.12 4.85 -8.11
CA ARG A 445 7.27 4.84 -9.58
C ARG A 445 6.41 3.82 -10.33
N ASP A 446 6.04 2.73 -9.65
CA ASP A 446 5.21 1.66 -10.23
C ASP A 446 3.71 2.03 -10.24
N PHE A 447 3.34 3.16 -9.61
CA PHE A 447 2.02 3.76 -9.76
C PHE A 447 2.06 4.78 -10.89
N ARG A 448 1.23 4.56 -11.93
CA ARG A 448 1.00 5.57 -12.95
C ARG A 448 0.18 6.70 -12.35
N PHE A 449 0.79 7.87 -12.21
CA PHE A 449 0.11 9.04 -11.66
C PHE A 449 -1.05 9.49 -12.56
N ASP A 450 -2.26 9.48 -12.01
CA ASP A 450 -3.44 10.10 -12.59
C ASP A 450 -3.87 11.27 -11.70
N PRO A 451 -3.67 12.54 -12.12
CA PRO A 451 -3.99 13.70 -11.30
C PRO A 451 -5.48 13.79 -10.96
N ASN A 452 -6.36 13.14 -11.73
CA ASN A 452 -7.80 13.12 -11.43
C ASN A 452 -8.10 12.32 -10.15
N LEU A 453 -7.24 11.36 -9.78
CA LEU A 453 -7.42 10.58 -8.55
C LEU A 453 -7.04 11.36 -7.29
N THR A 454 -6.40 12.54 -7.41
CA THR A 454 -6.14 13.42 -6.26
C THR A 454 -7.31 14.34 -5.90
N GLN A 455 -8.38 14.34 -6.71
CA GLN A 455 -9.56 15.17 -6.44
C GLN A 455 -10.50 14.45 -5.47
N PRO A 456 -10.74 15.01 -4.27
CA PRO A 456 -11.63 14.36 -3.31
C PRO A 456 -13.10 14.54 -3.68
N SER A 457 -13.95 13.57 -3.34
CA SER A 457 -15.41 13.73 -3.41
C SER A 457 -15.91 14.90 -2.57
N PHE A 458 -15.30 15.11 -1.38
CA PHE A 458 -15.65 16.19 -0.47
C PHE A 458 -14.41 16.75 0.23
N VAL A 459 -14.44 18.05 0.57
CA VAL A 459 -13.42 18.71 1.39
C VAL A 459 -14.11 19.33 2.59
N VAL A 460 -13.62 19.03 3.79
CA VAL A 460 -14.17 19.51 5.07
C VAL A 460 -13.04 20.00 5.97
N GLN A 461 -13.39 20.75 7.02
CA GLN A 461 -12.37 21.30 7.91
C GLN A 461 -11.66 20.22 8.72
N ASP A 462 -12.42 19.32 9.34
CA ASP A 462 -11.92 18.29 10.24
C ASP A 462 -12.73 17.00 10.19
N VAL A 463 -12.32 16.01 10.98
CA VAL A 463 -12.94 14.68 11.03
C VAL A 463 -14.39 14.70 11.53
N ARG A 464 -14.79 15.69 12.33
CA ARG A 464 -16.17 15.80 12.84
C ARG A 464 -17.10 16.20 11.70
N GLU A 465 -16.73 17.24 10.95
CA GLU A 465 -17.48 17.65 9.75
C GLU A 465 -17.56 16.53 8.71
N ALA A 466 -16.50 15.72 8.56
CA ALA A 466 -16.51 14.55 7.67
C ALA A 466 -17.62 13.56 8.05
N VAL A 467 -17.72 13.20 9.33
CA VAL A 467 -18.71 12.24 9.81
C VAL A 467 -20.12 12.82 9.77
N GLU A 468 -20.32 14.08 10.18
CA GLU A 468 -21.60 14.78 10.07
C GLU A 468 -22.10 14.78 8.61
N LEU A 469 -21.21 15.07 7.65
CA LEU A 469 -21.50 15.02 6.22
C LEU A 469 -21.91 13.62 5.76
N VAL A 470 -21.20 12.56 6.16
CA VAL A 470 -21.53 11.19 5.76
C VAL A 470 -22.92 10.80 6.26
N PHE A 471 -23.22 11.03 7.54
CA PHE A 471 -24.53 10.69 8.10
C PHE A 471 -25.67 11.47 7.42
N GLN A 472 -25.42 12.74 7.05
CA GLN A 472 -26.35 13.52 6.24
C GLN A 472 -26.58 12.93 4.83
N GLN A 473 -25.51 12.50 4.14
CA GLN A 473 -25.60 11.86 2.81
C GLN A 473 -26.37 10.54 2.86
N GLU A 474 -26.23 9.80 3.95
CA GLU A 474 -26.87 8.50 4.18
C GLU A 474 -28.28 8.63 4.76
N GLY A 475 -28.77 9.85 5.01
CA GLY A 475 -30.09 10.08 5.60
C GLY A 475 -30.25 9.49 7.01
N CYS A 476 -29.14 9.28 7.73
CA CYS A 476 -29.10 8.63 9.03
C CYS A 476 -28.83 9.67 10.14
N PRO A 477 -29.52 9.64 11.29
CA PRO A 477 -29.20 10.52 12.40
C PRO A 477 -27.87 10.12 13.05
N LEU A 478 -27.02 11.11 13.34
CA LEU A 478 -25.78 10.92 14.09
C LEU A 478 -26.00 11.01 15.61
N ASP A 479 -27.05 11.70 16.07
CA ASP A 479 -27.32 11.95 17.49
C ASP A 479 -28.08 10.80 18.18
#